data_AF-A0A3D8Y5Y8-F1
#
_entry.id   AF-A0A3D8Y5Y8-F1
#
_cell.length_a   1.000
_cell.length_b   1.000
_cell.length_c   1.000
_cell.angle_alpha   90.00
_cell.angle_beta   90.00
_cell.angle_gamma   90.00
#
_symmetry.space_group_name_H-M   'P 1'
#
loop_
_entity.id
_entity.type
_entity.pdbx_description
1 polymer ?
#
loop_
_entity_poly.entity_id
_entity_poly.type
_entity_poly.pdbx_seq_one_letter_code
_entity_poly.pdbx_strand_id
1 'polypeptide(L)'
;MRKLLIAALLLCTVLSCEPREIDTINIRQDWKVMSIKENGIVVFDAANVEGASRAYSRFTIDLTDANVVKMTNKGGVKLSGEWALSGNYKKLLFTNMTITATSQPNENYEFDIISSQGNRLLLQKSDSPKVLSEYILIHN
;
A
#
# COMPACT_ATOMS: atom_id res chain seq x y z
N MET A 1 -30.81 -36.77 -34.57
CA MET A 1 -30.78 -35.32 -34.24
C MET A 1 -30.58 -35.11 -32.73
N ARG A 2 -29.46 -35.58 -32.16
CA ARG A 2 -29.20 -35.54 -30.70
C ARG A 2 -27.77 -35.09 -30.33
N LYS A 3 -26.92 -34.85 -31.34
CA LYS A 3 -25.51 -34.46 -31.20
C LYS A 3 -25.26 -32.97 -31.37
N LEU A 4 -26.30 -32.19 -31.71
CA LEU A 4 -26.20 -30.73 -31.94
C LEU A 4 -26.46 -29.90 -30.67
N LEU A 5 -26.92 -30.52 -29.58
CA LEU A 5 -27.22 -29.80 -28.32
C LEU A 5 -26.02 -29.70 -27.36
N ILE A 6 -24.95 -30.46 -27.59
CA ILE A 6 -23.78 -30.48 -26.68
C ILE A 6 -22.73 -29.42 -27.08
N ALA A 7 -22.75 -28.96 -28.34
CA ALA A 7 -21.79 -27.97 -28.82
C ALA A 7 -22.07 -26.53 -28.36
N ALA A 8 -23.27 -26.24 -27.85
CA ALA A 8 -23.69 -24.89 -27.44
C ALA A 8 -23.33 -24.54 -25.99
N LEU A 9 -22.93 -25.52 -25.16
CA LEU A 9 -22.68 -25.30 -23.72
C LEU A 9 -21.19 -25.05 -23.38
N LEU A 10 -20.29 -25.13 -24.36
CA LEU A 10 -18.84 -25.06 -24.12
C LEU A 10 -18.20 -23.71 -24.51
N LEU A 11 -19.00 -22.70 -24.88
CA LEU A 11 -18.51 -21.44 -25.47
C LEU A 11 -18.73 -20.19 -24.59
N CYS A 12 -18.95 -20.35 -23.29
CA CYS A 12 -19.26 -19.22 -22.37
C CYS A 12 -18.22 -18.96 -21.26
N THR A 13 -17.07 -19.63 -21.25
CA THR A 13 -16.11 -19.50 -20.11
C THR A 13 -14.88 -18.64 -20.40
N VAL A 14 -14.74 -18.08 -21.60
CA VAL A 14 -13.65 -17.16 -21.93
C VAL A 14 -14.23 -15.77 -22.14
N LEU A 15 -14.29 -14.96 -21.07
CA LEU A 15 -14.32 -13.48 -21.07
C LEU A 15 -14.68 -12.90 -19.69
N SER A 16 -14.41 -13.58 -18.57
CA SER A 16 -14.39 -12.91 -17.26
C SER A 16 -13.08 -12.14 -17.08
N CYS A 17 -12.79 -11.23 -18.02
CA CYS A 17 -11.87 -10.13 -17.77
C CYS A 17 -12.74 -9.07 -17.09
N GLU A 18 -12.87 -9.17 -15.76
CA GLU A 18 -13.50 -8.09 -15.00
C GLU A 18 -12.73 -6.81 -15.32
N PRO A 19 -13.39 -5.76 -15.84
CA PRO A 19 -12.77 -4.47 -16.03
C PRO A 19 -12.23 -4.02 -14.68
N ARG A 20 -10.91 -3.95 -14.53
CA ARG A 20 -10.30 -3.43 -13.31
C ARG A 20 -10.77 -1.98 -13.20
N GLU A 21 -11.51 -1.69 -12.13
CA GLU A 21 -12.08 -0.39 -11.84
C GLU A 21 -10.98 0.68 -11.94
N ILE A 22 -11.20 1.74 -12.72
CA ILE A 22 -10.20 2.79 -12.93
C ILE A 22 -9.92 3.45 -11.59
N ASP A 23 -8.72 3.24 -11.05
CA ASP A 23 -8.26 3.85 -9.79
C ASP A 23 -8.54 5.36 -9.84
N THR A 24 -9.50 5.84 -9.04
CA THR A 24 -9.85 7.27 -8.98
C THR A 24 -8.78 8.11 -8.29
N ILE A 25 -7.82 7.45 -7.64
CA ILE A 25 -6.67 8.05 -6.96
C ILE A 25 -5.36 7.65 -7.64
N ASN A 26 -4.48 8.61 -7.87
CA ASN A 26 -3.16 8.34 -8.44
C ASN A 26 -2.14 8.10 -7.32
N ILE A 27 -2.02 6.85 -6.87
CA ILE A 27 -1.08 6.45 -5.81
C ILE A 27 0.09 5.58 -6.29
N ARG A 28 0.18 5.26 -7.59
CA ARG A 28 1.22 4.40 -8.17
C ARG A 28 2.54 5.14 -8.36
N GLN A 29 3.13 5.54 -7.24
CA GLN A 29 4.33 6.34 -7.16
C GLN A 29 5.27 5.79 -6.09
N ASP A 30 6.49 6.31 -6.05
CA ASP A 30 7.35 6.18 -4.87
C ASP A 30 7.02 7.28 -3.85
N TRP A 31 6.74 6.85 -2.64
CA TRP A 31 6.32 7.68 -1.52
C TRP A 31 7.40 7.68 -0.45
N LYS A 32 7.89 8.86 -0.12
CA LYS A 32 8.87 9.08 0.95
C LYS A 32 8.20 9.79 2.10
N VAL A 33 8.58 9.42 3.32
CA VAL A 33 8.02 10.07 4.49
C VAL A 33 8.48 11.52 4.61
N MET A 34 7.50 12.41 4.80
CA MET A 34 7.71 13.80 5.19
C MET A 34 7.51 13.95 6.69
N SER A 35 6.47 13.36 7.25
CA SER A 35 6.19 13.45 8.69
C SER A 35 5.44 12.22 9.20
N ILE A 36 5.70 11.85 10.45
CA ILE A 36 4.96 10.80 11.17
C ILE A 36 4.43 11.39 12.46
N LYS A 37 3.15 11.14 12.75
CA LYS A 37 2.55 11.37 14.06
C LYS A 37 2.19 10.06 14.72
N GLU A 38 2.44 9.97 16.01
CA GLU A 38 2.00 8.87 16.87
C GLU A 38 1.18 9.46 18.01
N ASN A 39 -0.08 9.05 18.12
CA ASN A 39 -1.04 9.58 19.10
C ASN A 39 -1.13 11.12 19.05
N GLY A 40 -1.06 11.69 17.84
CA GLY A 40 -1.10 13.14 17.61
C GLY A 40 0.23 13.88 17.82
N ILE A 41 1.26 13.22 18.35
CA ILE A 41 2.58 13.80 18.58
C ILE A 41 3.46 13.56 17.35
N VAL A 42 4.10 14.61 16.82
CA VAL A 42 5.07 14.48 15.73
C VAL A 42 6.31 13.75 16.24
N VAL A 43 6.57 12.55 15.73
CA VAL A 43 7.75 11.73 16.06
C VAL A 43 8.82 11.78 14.97
N PHE A 44 8.46 12.28 13.81
CA PHE A 44 9.35 12.50 12.68
C PHE A 44 8.86 13.68 11.83
N ASP A 45 9.80 14.53 11.43
CA ASP A 45 9.61 15.58 10.44
C ASP A 45 10.91 15.69 9.61
N ALA A 46 10.81 15.51 8.29
CA ALA A 46 11.96 15.58 7.39
C ALA A 46 12.55 17.00 7.31
N ALA A 47 11.76 18.04 7.64
CA ALA A 47 12.23 19.43 7.71
C ALA A 47 12.94 19.76 9.03
N ASN A 48 12.75 18.95 10.08
CA ASN A 48 13.35 19.16 11.39
C ASN A 48 13.97 17.86 11.94
N VAL A 49 15.25 17.66 11.62
CA VAL A 49 15.99 16.42 11.89
C VAL A 49 16.49 16.34 13.34
N GLU A 50 16.43 17.42 14.12
CA GLU A 50 16.88 17.43 15.51
C GLU A 50 15.97 16.57 16.39
N GLY A 51 16.49 15.42 16.84
CA GLY A 51 15.77 14.48 17.72
C GLY A 51 14.91 13.44 17.00
N ALA A 52 14.80 13.50 15.67
CA ALA A 52 14.06 12.51 14.90
C ALA A 52 14.86 11.19 14.78
N SER A 53 14.22 10.06 15.08
CA SER A 53 14.86 8.75 14.89
C SER A 53 15.26 8.55 13.44
N ARG A 54 16.55 8.25 13.18
CA ARG A 54 17.08 7.92 11.84
C ARG A 54 16.39 6.72 11.20
N ALA A 55 15.65 5.92 11.96
CA ALA A 55 14.90 4.80 11.42
C ALA A 55 13.66 5.28 10.64
N TYR A 56 13.01 6.36 11.10
CA TYR A 56 11.85 6.94 10.42
C TYR A 56 12.21 7.60 9.10
N SER A 57 13.36 8.26 8.99
CA SER A 57 13.79 8.90 7.73
C SER A 57 13.99 7.92 6.58
N ARG A 58 14.04 6.62 6.86
CA ARG A 58 14.14 5.56 5.86
C ARG A 58 12.79 5.01 5.44
N PHE A 59 11.67 5.44 6.05
CA PHE A 59 10.36 4.93 5.70
C PHE A 59 10.00 5.31 4.26
N THR A 60 9.75 4.30 3.44
CA THR A 60 9.39 4.48 2.03
C THR A 60 8.34 3.45 1.64
N ILE A 61 7.44 3.81 0.73
CA ILE A 61 6.52 2.89 0.06
C ILE A 61 6.66 3.12 -1.44
N ASP A 62 6.99 2.09 -2.19
CA ASP A 62 7.07 2.11 -3.65
C ASP A 62 5.94 1.26 -4.21
N LEU A 63 5.02 1.92 -4.95
CA LEU A 63 3.85 1.35 -5.61
C LEU A 63 3.91 1.53 -7.13
N THR A 64 5.09 1.79 -7.71
CA THR A 64 5.21 2.00 -9.17
C THR A 64 4.87 0.73 -9.95
N ASP A 65 5.12 -0.43 -9.35
CA ASP A 65 4.78 -1.74 -9.89
C ASP A 65 3.31 -2.07 -9.58
N ALA A 66 2.53 -2.46 -10.61
CA ALA A 66 1.06 -2.51 -10.54
C ALA A 66 0.46 -3.43 -9.46
N ASN A 67 1.19 -4.46 -9.00
CA ASN A 67 0.72 -5.38 -7.96
C ASN A 67 1.82 -5.67 -6.92
N VAL A 68 2.96 -4.98 -6.96
CA VAL A 68 4.10 -5.23 -6.06
C VAL A 68 4.38 -3.98 -5.26
N VAL A 69 4.49 -4.14 -3.95
CA VAL A 69 4.92 -3.07 -3.05
C VAL A 69 6.32 -3.37 -2.56
N LYS A 70 7.19 -2.35 -2.59
CA LYS A 70 8.46 -2.38 -1.86
C LYS A 70 8.37 -1.34 -0.75
N MET A 71 8.57 -1.77 0.49
CA MET A 71 8.45 -0.89 1.64
C MET A 71 9.72 -0.95 2.48
N THR A 72 10.18 0.20 2.98
CA THR A 72 11.07 0.22 4.14
C THR A 72 10.24 0.66 5.33
N ASN A 73 10.12 -0.19 6.35
CA ASN A 73 9.29 0.13 7.51
C ASN A 73 9.98 1.10 8.48
N LYS A 74 9.27 1.49 9.55
CA LYS A 74 9.78 2.38 10.61
C LYS A 74 11.07 1.88 11.28
N GLY A 75 11.30 0.56 11.28
CA GLY A 75 12.51 -0.07 11.81
C GLY A 75 13.68 -0.14 10.82
N GLY A 76 13.50 0.40 9.61
CA GLY A 76 14.49 0.34 8.54
C GLY A 76 14.58 -1.03 7.85
N VAL A 77 13.62 -1.94 8.09
CA VAL A 77 13.57 -3.25 7.45
C VAL A 77 12.95 -3.10 6.07
N LYS A 78 13.64 -3.62 5.05
CA LYS A 78 13.15 -3.67 3.67
C LYS A 78 12.24 -4.88 3.50
N LEU A 79 11.05 -4.61 2.99
CA LEU A 79 9.97 -5.56 2.78
C LEU A 79 9.50 -5.52 1.33
N SER A 80 8.99 -6.65 0.86
CA SER A 80 8.30 -6.76 -0.42
C SER A 80 7.04 -7.59 -0.25
N GLY A 81 6.00 -7.26 -1.01
CA GLY A 81 4.76 -8.03 -1.04
C GLY A 81 3.85 -7.56 -2.17
N GLU A 82 2.57 -7.82 -2.02
CA GLU A 82 1.53 -7.39 -2.94
C GLU A 82 0.77 -6.20 -2.36
N TRP A 83 0.21 -5.35 -3.23
CA TRP A 83 -0.68 -4.28 -2.78
C TRP A 83 -1.99 -4.23 -3.56
N ALA A 84 -3.02 -3.73 -2.87
CA ALA A 84 -4.33 -3.49 -3.45
C ALA A 84 -5.03 -2.30 -2.79
N LEU A 85 -5.97 -1.70 -3.52
CA LEU A 85 -6.92 -0.74 -2.98
C LEU A 85 -8.22 -1.44 -2.61
N SER A 86 -8.85 -1.04 -1.51
CA SER A 86 -10.14 -1.58 -1.09
C SER A 86 -11.06 -0.51 -0.52
N GLY A 87 -12.33 -0.88 -0.30
CA GLY A 87 -13.33 -0.01 0.32
C GLY A 87 -13.60 1.28 -0.47
N ASN A 88 -13.71 1.18 -1.81
CA ASN A 88 -13.83 2.33 -2.72
C ASN A 88 -12.63 3.27 -2.62
N TYR A 89 -11.41 2.71 -2.74
CA TYR A 89 -10.14 3.45 -2.68
C TYR A 89 -9.87 4.17 -1.36
N LYS A 90 -10.52 3.73 -0.27
CA LYS A 90 -10.31 4.29 1.08
C LYS A 90 -9.23 3.56 1.87
N LYS A 91 -8.83 2.38 1.42
CA LYS A 91 -7.84 1.54 2.11
C LYS A 91 -6.75 1.10 1.16
N LEU A 92 -5.53 1.10 1.66
CA LEU A 92 -4.34 0.53 1.03
C LEU A 92 -3.93 -0.71 1.81
N LEU A 93 -3.94 -1.85 1.14
CA LEU A 93 -3.63 -3.16 1.72
C LEU A 93 -2.29 -3.64 1.20
N PHE A 94 -1.40 -4.07 2.08
CA PHE A 94 -0.17 -4.79 1.75
C PHE A 94 -0.26 -6.22 2.28
N THR A 95 -0.20 -7.19 1.38
CA THR A 95 -0.34 -8.62 1.67
C THR A 95 0.89 -9.40 1.27
N ASN A 96 1.04 -10.61 1.81
CA ASN A 96 2.16 -11.51 1.48
C ASN A 96 3.53 -10.85 1.72
N MET A 97 3.62 -10.04 2.77
CA MET A 97 4.82 -9.26 3.08
C MET A 97 5.94 -10.18 3.56
N THR A 98 7.13 -9.97 3.01
CA THR A 98 8.35 -10.72 3.37
C THR A 98 9.53 -9.79 3.54
N ILE A 99 10.49 -10.17 4.38
CA ILE A 99 11.78 -9.48 4.51
C ILE A 99 12.61 -9.75 3.26
N THR A 100 12.94 -8.71 2.49
CA THR A 100 13.61 -8.86 1.18
C THR A 100 14.92 -9.64 1.25
N ALA A 101 15.67 -9.52 2.35
CA ALA A 101 16.97 -10.17 2.50
C ALA A 101 16.92 -11.66 2.84
N THR A 102 15.83 -12.13 3.45
CA THR A 102 15.73 -13.51 4.00
C THR A 102 14.51 -14.26 3.50
N SER A 103 13.62 -13.59 2.76
CA SER A 103 12.31 -14.08 2.33
C SER A 103 11.43 -14.59 3.47
N GLN A 104 11.74 -14.23 4.72
CA GLN A 104 10.94 -14.62 5.88
C GLN A 104 9.63 -13.81 5.89
N PRO A 105 8.49 -14.43 6.22
CA PRO A 105 7.22 -13.73 6.36
C PRO A 105 7.30 -12.56 7.36
N ASN A 106 6.51 -11.52 7.10
CA ASN A 106 6.31 -10.38 7.99
C ASN A 106 4.81 -10.07 8.12
N GLU A 107 4.46 -9.14 9.01
CA GLU A 107 3.08 -8.65 9.15
C GLU A 107 2.59 -8.04 7.83
N ASN A 108 1.30 -8.25 7.54
CA ASN A 108 0.60 -7.46 6.54
C ASN A 108 0.34 -6.05 7.08
N TYR A 109 0.15 -5.10 6.18
CA TYR A 109 -0.14 -3.72 6.56
C TYR A 109 -1.46 -3.27 5.96
N GLU A 110 -2.26 -2.59 6.77
CA GLU A 110 -3.49 -1.95 6.33
C GLU A 110 -3.43 -0.48 6.73
N PHE A 111 -3.73 0.38 5.75
CA PHE A 111 -3.78 1.82 5.94
C PHE A 111 -5.09 2.39 5.44
N ASP A 112 -5.70 3.25 6.24
CA ASP A 112 -6.73 4.16 5.77
C ASP A 112 -6.09 5.30 4.98
N ILE A 113 -6.61 5.53 3.77
CA ILE A 113 -6.23 6.64 2.90
C ILE A 113 -7.08 7.83 3.30
N ILE A 114 -6.50 8.75 4.07
CA ILE A 114 -7.20 9.94 4.56
C ILE A 114 -7.29 10.99 3.44
N SER A 115 -6.21 11.15 2.66
CA SER A 115 -6.20 12.04 1.48
C SER A 115 -5.09 11.67 0.50
N SER A 116 -5.37 11.80 -0.80
CA SER A 116 -4.37 11.73 -1.88
C SER A 116 -4.55 12.95 -2.77
N GLN A 117 -3.56 13.84 -2.82
CA GLN A 117 -3.61 15.10 -3.57
C GLN A 117 -2.26 15.35 -4.25
N GLY A 118 -2.22 15.24 -5.58
CA GLY A 118 -1.02 15.47 -6.37
C GLY A 118 0.15 14.61 -5.87
N ASN A 119 1.17 15.26 -5.33
CA ASN A 119 2.38 14.61 -4.84
C ASN A 119 2.37 14.33 -3.33
N ARG A 120 1.20 14.41 -2.67
CA ARG A 120 1.04 14.19 -1.23
C ARG A 120 0.01 13.10 -0.94
N LEU A 121 0.40 12.17 -0.07
CA LEU A 121 -0.44 11.07 0.40
C LEU A 121 -0.46 11.07 1.94
N LEU A 122 -1.66 11.06 2.53
CA LEU A 122 -1.86 10.96 3.98
C LEU A 122 -2.48 9.61 4.30
N LEU A 123 -1.76 8.81 5.08
CA LEU A 123 -2.18 7.49 5.52
C LEU A 123 -2.32 7.43 7.04
N GLN A 124 -3.20 6.57 7.52
CA GLN A 124 -3.31 6.19 8.93
C GLN A 124 -3.25 4.67 9.04
N LYS A 125 -2.43 4.10 9.94
CA LYS A 125 -2.39 2.63 10.12
C LYS A 125 -3.67 2.16 10.82
N SER A 126 -4.45 1.28 10.18
CA SER A 126 -5.82 0.92 10.61
C SER A 126 -5.87 0.05 11.87
N ASP A 127 -4.89 -0.84 12.07
CA ASP A 127 -4.94 -1.89 13.11
C ASP A 127 -3.95 -1.69 14.26
N SER A 128 -3.63 -0.46 14.64
CA SER A 128 -2.77 -0.24 15.82
C SER A 128 -3.58 0.34 16.99
N PRO A 129 -4.31 -0.50 17.77
CA PRO A 129 -5.11 -0.03 18.91
C PRO A 129 -4.25 0.59 20.03
N LYS A 130 -2.93 0.39 19.97
CA LYS A 130 -1.97 0.92 20.95
C LYS A 130 -1.36 2.26 20.51
N VAL A 131 -1.26 2.52 19.21
CA VAL A 131 -0.61 3.73 18.68
C VAL A 131 -1.28 4.16 17.38
N LEU A 132 -2.06 5.25 17.43
CA LEU A 132 -2.57 5.87 16.22
C LEU A 132 -1.41 6.47 15.42
N SER A 133 -1.04 5.86 14.31
CA SER A 133 0.07 6.31 13.47
C SER A 133 -0.43 6.97 12.19
N GLU A 134 -0.10 8.23 11.99
CA GLU A 134 -0.37 8.97 10.76
C GLU A 134 0.93 9.23 9.99
N TYR A 135 0.88 9.10 8.67
CA TYR A 135 2.02 9.24 7.77
C TYR A 135 1.69 10.27 6.70
N ILE A 136 2.44 11.36 6.67
CA ILE A 136 2.45 12.29 5.54
C ILE A 136 3.59 11.85 4.64
N LEU A 137 3.23 11.44 3.42
CA LEU A 137 4.15 10.97 2.40
C LEU A 137 4.16 11.95 1.23
N ILE A 138 5.33 12.08 0.60
CA ILE A 138 5.53 12.89 -0.59
C ILE A 138 6.18 12.09 -1.72
N HIS A 139 5.83 12.43 -2.96
CA HIS A 139 6.47 12.00 -4.19
C HIS A 139 7.10 13.22 -4.88
N ASN A 140 8.14 13.01 -5.69
CA ASN A 140 8.85 14.07 -6.41
C ASN A 140 8.69 13.92 -7.92
#